data_AF-A0A2V6LWL6-F1
#
_entry.id   AF-A0A2V6LWL6-F1
#
_cell.length_a   1.000
_cell.length_b   1.000
_cell.length_c   1.000
_cell.angle_alpha   90.00
_cell.angle_beta   90.00
_cell.angle_gamma   90.00
#
_symmetry.space_group_name_H-M   'P 1'
#
loop_
_entity.id
_entity.type
_entity.pdbx_description
1 polymer ?
#
loop_
_entity_poly.entity_id
_entity_poly.type
_entity_poly.pdbx_seq_one_letter_code
_entity_poly.pdbx_strand_id
1 'polypeptide(L)'
;MKDEQTESKLRLISLQLESWRNLHELITYGLDKAKPIISVEQERQFTEVRANLLQETEHVLRELNLLSDLSGRAMNVLNRGSSLRAVRELSNDEARRLEGEWNGVFTKLGVAQGQLKSRRKALAEATPFAHFMSRLRGDRWWHSLSKAEYAP
;
A
#
# COMPACT_ATOMS: atom_id res chain seq x y z
N MET A 1 -10.61 -16.31 -12.53
CA MET A 1 -9.85 -16.48 -11.27
C MET A 1 -9.38 -15.10 -10.84
N LYS A 2 -9.74 -14.66 -9.62
CA LYS A 2 -9.16 -13.43 -9.06
C LYS A 2 -7.70 -13.71 -8.74
N ASP A 3 -6.80 -12.79 -9.05
CA ASP A 3 -5.40 -12.90 -8.64
C ASP A 3 -5.32 -12.65 -7.12
N GLU A 4 -5.43 -13.73 -6.35
CA GLU A 4 -5.45 -13.71 -4.88
C GLU A 4 -4.20 -13.02 -4.31
N GLN A 5 -3.07 -13.11 -5.02
CA GLN A 5 -1.84 -12.43 -4.63
C GLN A 5 -2.00 -10.91 -4.76
N THR A 6 -2.55 -10.42 -5.87
CA THR A 6 -2.81 -8.97 -6.06
C THR A 6 -3.82 -8.45 -5.04
N GLU A 7 -4.89 -9.20 -4.75
CA GLU A 7 -5.87 -8.81 -3.72
C GLU A 7 -5.26 -8.77 -2.32
N SER A 8 -4.43 -9.76 -1.98
CA SER A 8 -3.74 -9.80 -0.68
C SER A 8 -2.77 -8.63 -0.52
N LYS A 9 -1.96 -8.33 -1.55
CA LYS A 9 -1.06 -7.16 -1.55
C LYS A 9 -1.82 -5.84 -1.48
N LEU A 10 -2.98 -5.73 -2.15
CA LEU A 10 -3.84 -4.56 -2.07
C LEU A 10 -4.42 -4.35 -0.66
N ARG A 11 -4.78 -5.41 0.05
CA ARG A 11 -5.22 -5.31 1.45
C ARG A 11 -4.08 -4.85 2.35
N LEU A 12 -2.93 -5.51 2.27
CA LEU A 12 -1.73 -5.17 3.07
C LEU A 12 -1.34 -3.70 2.89
N ILE A 13 -1.21 -3.23 1.65
CA ILE A 13 -0.79 -1.85 1.41
C ILE A 13 -1.84 -0.82 1.82
N SER A 14 -3.12 -1.18 1.80
CA SER A 14 -4.20 -0.27 2.24
C SER A 14 -4.17 -0.08 3.75
N LEU A 15 -4.00 -1.17 4.51
CA LEU A 15 -3.83 -1.12 5.96
C LEU A 15 -2.56 -0.33 6.33
N GLN A 16 -1.45 -0.60 5.62
CA GLN A 16 -0.21 0.11 5.86
C GLN A 16 -0.36 1.62 5.62
N LEU A 17 -0.99 2.04 4.51
CA LEU A 17 -1.26 3.45 4.24
C LEU A 17 -2.16 4.12 5.29
N GLU A 18 -3.12 3.40 5.85
CA GLU A 18 -3.96 3.89 6.94
C GLU A 18 -3.13 4.11 8.21
N SER A 19 -2.31 3.12 8.60
CA SER A 19 -1.41 3.24 9.76
C SER A 19 -0.43 4.41 9.62
N TRP A 20 0.19 4.59 8.45
CA TRP A 20 1.08 5.73 8.20
C TRP A 20 0.36 7.09 8.23
N ARG A 21 -0.90 7.15 7.80
CA ARG A 21 -1.73 8.35 7.88
C ARG A 21 -2.07 8.68 9.34
N ASN A 22 -2.51 7.70 10.10
CA ASN A 22 -2.84 7.87 11.52
C ASN A 22 -1.61 8.34 12.31
N LEU A 23 -0.43 7.77 12.02
CA LEU A 23 0.83 8.24 12.61
C LEU A 23 1.09 9.72 12.27
N HIS A 24 0.89 10.11 11.01
CA HIS A 24 1.11 11.49 10.57
C HIS A 24 0.17 12.50 11.22
N GLU A 25 -1.10 12.15 11.38
CA GLU A 25 -2.08 13.01 12.05
C GLU A 25 -1.64 13.29 13.50
N LEU A 26 -1.16 12.25 14.20
CA LEU A 26 -0.63 12.40 15.55
C LEU A 26 0.69 13.20 15.56
N ILE A 27 1.61 12.95 14.62
CA ILE A 27 2.85 13.75 14.48
C ILE A 27 2.51 15.23 14.26
N THR A 28 1.57 15.53 13.36
CA THR A 28 1.13 16.89 13.04
C THR A 28 0.55 17.56 14.28
N TYR A 29 -0.25 16.84 15.07
CA TYR A 29 -0.74 17.33 16.35
C TYR A 29 0.40 17.64 17.33
N GLY A 30 1.38 16.74 17.44
CA GLY A 30 2.54 16.90 18.33
C GLY A 30 3.42 18.10 17.96
N LEU A 31 3.61 18.34 16.66
CA LEU A 31 4.40 19.45 16.14
C LEU A 31 3.73 20.82 16.31
N ASP A 32 2.41 20.86 16.36
CA ASP A 32 1.67 22.10 16.59
C ASP A 32 1.77 22.53 18.07
N LYS A 33 2.75 23.40 18.34
CA LYS A 33 3.03 23.93 19.68
C LYS A 33 1.88 24.76 20.27
N ALA A 34 0.92 25.21 19.44
CA ALA A 34 -0.29 25.89 19.91
C ALA A 34 -1.35 24.93 20.47
N LYS A 35 -1.24 23.61 20.20
CA LYS A 35 -2.16 22.63 20.77
C LYS A 35 -2.01 22.49 22.28
N PRO A 36 -3.10 22.08 22.98
CA PRO A 36 -3.07 21.77 24.40
C PRO A 36 -1.98 20.77 24.79
N ILE A 37 -1.78 20.60 26.10
CA ILE A 37 -0.92 19.55 26.65
C ILE A 37 -1.36 18.20 26.10
N ILE A 38 -0.39 17.39 25.67
CA ILE A 38 -0.61 16.04 25.18
C ILE A 38 -1.22 15.20 26.30
N SER A 39 -2.43 14.69 26.07
CA SER A 39 -3.11 13.81 27.02
C SER A 39 -2.43 12.43 27.07
N VAL A 40 -2.66 11.71 28.17
CA VAL A 40 -2.17 10.32 28.32
C VAL A 40 -2.74 9.42 27.21
N GLU A 41 -4.00 9.65 26.82
CA GLU A 41 -4.65 8.87 25.78
C GLU A 41 -4.05 9.12 24.39
N GLN A 42 -3.71 10.37 24.07
CA GLN A 42 -3.04 10.70 22.81
C GLN A 42 -1.63 10.10 22.74
N GLU A 43 -0.91 10.10 23.86
CA GLU A 43 0.39 9.44 23.95
C GLU A 43 0.26 7.92 23.73
N ARG A 44 -0.75 7.30 24.34
CA ARG A 44 -1.04 5.87 24.16
C ARG A 44 -1.36 5.56 22.70
N GLN A 45 -2.25 6.32 22.07
CA GLN A 45 -2.59 6.15 20.66
C GLN A 45 -1.37 6.27 19.74
N PHE A 46 -0.51 7.25 19.98
CA PHE A 46 0.73 7.42 19.22
C PHE A 46 1.65 6.22 19.35
N THR A 47 1.90 5.78 20.58
CA THR A 47 2.81 4.66 20.85
C THR A 47 2.27 3.33 20.30
N GLU A 48 0.96 3.11 20.32
CA GLU A 48 0.32 1.93 19.73
C GLU A 48 0.44 1.91 18.20
N VAL A 49 0.08 3.01 17.52
CA VAL A 49 0.21 3.09 16.05
C VAL A 49 1.67 2.89 15.63
N ARG A 50 2.61 3.52 16.34
CA ARG A 50 4.04 3.36 16.10
C ARG A 50 4.51 1.92 16.31
N ALA A 51 4.08 1.27 17.40
CA ALA A 51 4.48 -0.10 17.70
C ALA A 51 3.99 -1.08 16.63
N ASN A 52 2.74 -0.95 16.19
CA ASN A 52 2.19 -1.75 15.11
C ASN A 52 2.99 -1.55 13.82
N LEU A 53 3.28 -0.29 13.46
CA LEU A 53 4.11 0.00 12.28
C LEU A 53 5.53 -0.60 12.40
N LEU A 54 6.16 -0.54 13.57
CA LEU A 54 7.48 -1.16 13.78
C LEU A 54 7.45 -2.68 13.58
N GLN A 55 6.38 -3.34 14.01
CA GLN A 55 6.24 -4.80 13.88
C GLN A 55 5.95 -5.23 12.44
N GLU A 56 5.15 -4.46 11.71
CA GLU A 56 4.61 -4.89 10.41
C GLU A 56 5.41 -4.38 9.21
N THR A 57 6.08 -3.23 9.34
CA THR A 57 6.65 -2.51 8.18
C THR A 57 7.65 -3.34 7.40
N GLU A 58 8.54 -4.08 8.07
CA GLU A 58 9.53 -4.88 7.35
C GLU A 58 8.87 -5.97 6.49
N HIS A 59 7.90 -6.69 7.05
CA HIS A 59 7.16 -7.72 6.33
C HIS A 59 6.40 -7.13 5.15
N VAL A 60 5.66 -6.04 5.35
CA VAL A 60 4.88 -5.38 4.29
C VAL A 60 5.80 -4.88 3.16
N LEU A 61 6.91 -4.23 3.50
CA LEU A 61 7.86 -3.76 2.49
C LEU A 61 8.49 -4.91 1.71
N ARG A 62 8.75 -6.05 2.36
CA ARG A 62 9.26 -7.25 1.69
C ARG A 62 8.24 -7.83 0.71
N GLU A 63 6.98 -7.99 1.14
CA GLU A 63 5.89 -8.49 0.27
C GLU A 63 5.63 -7.61 -0.95
N LEU A 64 5.90 -6.31 -0.82
CA LEU A 64 5.74 -5.33 -1.88
C LEU A 64 7.01 -5.10 -2.72
N ASN A 65 8.13 -5.79 -2.42
CA ASN A 65 9.44 -5.53 -3.03
C ASN A 65 9.90 -4.07 -2.92
N LEU A 66 9.65 -3.43 -1.77
CA LEU A 66 10.02 -2.05 -1.45
C LEU A 66 11.04 -1.94 -0.32
N LEU A 67 11.54 -3.06 0.20
CA LEU A 67 12.41 -3.09 1.38
C LEU A 67 13.70 -2.27 1.19
N SER A 68 14.39 -2.45 0.07
CA SER A 68 15.61 -1.69 -0.26
C SER A 68 15.36 -0.19 -0.38
N ASP A 69 14.18 0.19 -0.85
CA ASP A 69 13.84 1.58 -1.16
C ASP A 69 13.41 2.35 0.09
N LEU A 70 12.67 1.69 1.00
CA LEU A 70 11.92 2.36 2.05
C LEU A 70 12.36 2.01 3.47
N SER A 71 13.09 0.92 3.71
CA SER A 71 13.42 0.46 5.07
C SER A 71 14.10 1.56 5.90
N GLY A 72 15.17 2.18 5.37
CA GLY A 72 15.89 3.24 6.09
C GLY A 72 15.00 4.46 6.40
N ARG A 73 14.20 4.90 5.44
CA ARG A 73 13.29 6.06 5.61
C ARG A 73 12.20 5.77 6.64
N ALA A 74 11.60 4.59 6.55
CA ALA A 74 10.57 4.16 7.50
C ALA A 74 11.14 4.10 8.93
N MET A 75 12.32 3.50 9.10
CA MET A 75 12.97 3.45 10.42
C MET A 75 13.36 4.83 10.93
N ASN A 76 13.78 5.76 10.06
CA ASN A 76 14.06 7.14 10.45
C ASN A 76 12.82 7.82 11.04
N VAL A 77 11.64 7.64 10.44
CA VAL A 77 10.38 8.20 10.96
C VAL A 77 10.00 7.55 12.28
N LEU A 78 10.00 6.22 12.33
CA LEU A 78 9.56 5.46 13.51
C LEU A 78 10.50 5.63 14.72
N ASN A 79 11.78 5.91 14.49
CA ASN A 79 12.74 6.14 15.58
C ASN A 79 12.77 7.58 16.07
N ARG A 80 12.58 8.58 15.19
CA ARG A 80 12.57 10.00 15.59
C ARG A 80 11.35 10.40 16.41
N GLY A 81 10.22 9.75 16.18
CA GLY A 81 9.03 9.91 17.02
C GLY A 81 8.92 8.78 18.03
N SER A 82 9.79 8.71 19.04
CA SER A 82 9.70 7.66 20.08
C SER A 82 8.44 7.82 20.94
N SER A 83 7.97 9.05 21.10
CA SER A 83 6.77 9.43 21.85
C SER A 83 6.19 10.72 21.24
N LEU A 84 4.91 11.01 21.48
CA LEU A 84 4.28 12.22 20.98
C LEU A 84 4.86 13.47 21.65
N ARG A 85 5.28 13.35 22.92
CA ARG A 85 6.04 14.39 23.63
C ARG A 85 7.41 14.65 22.99
N ALA A 86 8.15 13.60 22.63
CA ALA A 86 9.43 13.77 21.92
C ALA A 86 9.23 14.46 20.57
N VAL A 87 8.15 14.12 19.84
CA VAL A 87 7.78 14.82 18.60
C VAL A 87 7.57 16.32 18.85
N ARG A 88 6.90 16.70 19.93
CA ARG A 88 6.66 18.11 20.29
C ARG A 88 7.94 18.90 20.58
N GLU A 89 8.97 18.21 21.05
CA GLU A 89 10.27 18.79 21.40
C GLU A 89 11.21 18.95 20.20
N LEU A 90 10.86 18.38 19.03
CA LEU A 90 11.68 18.49 17.82
C LEU A 90 11.90 19.96 17.43
N SER A 91 13.12 20.23 16.98
CA SER A 91 13.43 21.48 16.28
C SER A 91 12.71 21.54 14.93
N ASN A 92 12.57 22.75 14.37
CA ASN A 92 11.94 22.93 13.06
C ASN A 92 12.66 22.14 11.96
N ASP A 93 13.98 22.01 12.04
CA ASP A 93 14.75 21.27 11.04
C ASP A 93 14.56 19.76 11.19
N GLU A 94 14.46 19.24 12.42
CA GLU A 94 14.12 17.83 12.65
C GLU A 94 12.70 17.51 12.21
N ALA A 95 11.75 18.42 12.48
CA ALA A 95 10.37 18.31 12.05
C ALA A 95 10.27 18.24 10.51
N ARG A 96 10.94 19.15 9.79
CA ARG A 96 11.00 19.13 8.32
C ARG A 96 11.62 17.84 7.77
N ARG A 97 12.69 17.34 8.41
CA ARG A 97 13.31 16.07 8.01
C ARG A 97 12.38 14.89 8.26
N LEU A 98 11.69 14.86 9.41
CA LEU A 98 10.70 13.84 9.75
C LEU A 98 9.57 13.81 8.71
N GLU A 99 9.03 14.99 8.38
CA GLU A 99 7.99 15.16 7.38
C GLU A 99 8.47 14.71 5.98
N GLY A 100 9.69 15.06 5.58
CA GLY A 100 10.27 14.63 4.32
C GLY A 100 10.43 13.10 4.21
N GLU A 101 10.89 12.45 5.27
CA GLU A 101 11.02 10.99 5.32
C GLU A 101 9.65 10.31 5.30
N TRP A 102 8.69 10.80 6.09
CA TRP A 102 7.32 10.31 6.10
C TRP A 102 6.67 10.43 4.73
N ASN A 103 6.77 11.60 4.10
CA ASN A 103 6.25 11.84 2.75
C ASN A 103 6.86 10.89 1.72
N GLY A 104 8.16 10.62 1.83
CA GLY A 104 8.86 9.65 0.98
C GLY A 104 8.29 8.24 1.08
N VAL A 105 8.04 7.77 2.31
CA VAL A 105 7.42 6.46 2.56
C VAL A 105 5.99 6.43 2.03
N PHE A 106 5.16 7.41 2.42
CA PHE A 106 3.74 7.46 2.09
C PHE A 106 3.51 7.55 0.57
N THR A 107 4.28 8.38 -0.13
CA THR A 107 4.18 8.53 -1.59
C THR A 107 4.52 7.24 -2.32
N LYS A 108 5.61 6.56 -1.95
CA LYS A 108 6.04 5.33 -2.62
C LYS A 108 5.06 4.18 -2.37
N LEU A 109 4.50 4.06 -1.16
CA LEU A 109 3.40 3.13 -0.88
C LEU A 109 2.16 3.46 -1.73
N GLY A 110 1.80 4.73 -1.87
CA GLY A 110 0.69 5.17 -2.74
C GLY A 110 0.90 4.78 -4.20
N VAL A 111 2.11 4.97 -4.73
CA VAL A 111 2.48 4.56 -6.10
C VAL A 111 2.33 3.05 -6.27
N ALA A 112 2.87 2.26 -5.34
CA ALA A 112 2.75 0.79 -5.39
C ALA A 112 1.28 0.34 -5.32
N GLN A 113 0.43 1.01 -4.53
CA GLN A 113 -1.00 0.72 -4.50
C GLN A 113 -1.65 1.02 -5.85
N GLY A 114 -1.29 2.14 -6.49
CA GLY A 114 -1.74 2.49 -7.83
C GLY A 114 -1.37 1.44 -8.88
N GLN A 115 -0.13 0.94 -8.84
CA GLN A 115 0.35 -0.12 -9.72
C GLN A 115 -0.43 -1.43 -9.53
N LEU A 116 -0.67 -1.83 -8.28
CA LEU A 116 -1.49 -3.01 -7.97
C LEU A 116 -2.94 -2.86 -8.45
N LYS A 117 -3.55 -1.67 -8.26
CA LYS A 117 -4.90 -1.37 -8.76
C LYS A 117 -4.97 -1.45 -10.29
N SER A 118 -3.94 -0.94 -10.98
CA SER A 118 -3.84 -1.03 -12.44
C SER A 118 -3.69 -2.47 -12.92
N ARG A 119 -2.82 -3.27 -12.29
CA ARG A 119 -2.67 -4.70 -12.57
C ARG A 119 -3.99 -5.47 -12.38
N ARG A 120 -4.71 -5.20 -11.30
CA ARG A 120 -6.03 -5.80 -11.05
C ARG A 120 -7.01 -5.49 -12.19
N LYS A 121 -7.04 -4.24 -12.68
CA LYS A 121 -7.90 -3.84 -13.81
C LYS A 121 -7.50 -4.57 -15.09
N ALA A 122 -6.21 -4.62 -15.42
CA ALA A 122 -5.73 -5.32 -16.61
C ALA A 122 -6.08 -6.82 -16.62
N LEU A 123 -5.97 -7.51 -15.48
CA LEU A 123 -6.38 -8.92 -15.34
C LEU A 123 -7.89 -9.10 -15.50
N ALA A 124 -8.67 -8.15 -14.97
CA ALA A 124 -10.12 -8.12 -15.10
C ALA A 124 -10.59 -7.81 -16.52
N GLU A 125 -9.79 -7.15 -17.37
CA GLU A 125 -10.08 -6.90 -18.79
C GLU A 125 -9.63 -8.08 -19.67
N ALA A 126 -8.50 -8.70 -19.35
CA ALA A 126 -7.99 -9.87 -20.04
C ALA A 126 -8.92 -11.08 -19.89
N THR A 127 -9.56 -11.25 -18.73
CA THR A 127 -10.45 -12.40 -18.46
C THR A 127 -11.71 -12.40 -19.35
N PRO A 128 -12.48 -11.30 -19.48
CA PRO A 128 -13.57 -11.16 -20.44
C PRO A 128 -13.12 -11.28 -21.89
N PHE A 129 -11.99 -10.65 -22.25
CA PHE A 129 -11.48 -10.73 -23.62
C PHE A 129 -11.08 -12.17 -24.00
N ALA A 130 -10.40 -12.89 -23.10
CA ALA A 130 -10.05 -14.29 -23.30
C ALA A 130 -11.29 -15.17 -23.45
N HIS A 131 -12.33 -14.95 -22.64
CA HIS A 131 -13.61 -15.64 -22.73
C HIS A 131 -14.36 -15.33 -24.04
N PHE A 132 -14.31 -14.08 -24.51
CA PHE A 132 -14.87 -13.68 -25.80
C PHE A 132 -14.13 -14.35 -26.98
N MET A 133 -12.80 -14.35 -26.96
CA MET A 133 -11.96 -14.96 -27.99
C MET A 133 -12.03 -16.49 -28.02
N SER A 134 -12.29 -17.15 -26.88
CA SER A 134 -12.55 -18.61 -26.88
C SER A 134 -13.87 -18.94 -27.56
N ARG A 135 -14.91 -18.12 -27.37
CA ARG A 135 -16.20 -18.29 -28.03
C ARG A 135 -16.10 -18.11 -29.55
N LEU A 136 -15.41 -17.05 -30.01
CA LEU A 136 -15.18 -16.81 -31.44
C LEU A 136 -14.32 -17.88 -32.15
N ARG A 137 -13.44 -18.57 -31.42
CA ARG A 137 -12.66 -19.70 -31.96
C ARG A 137 -13.43 -21.02 -31.94
N GLY A 138 -14.30 -21.23 -30.96
CA GLY A 138 -15.17 -22.41 -30.89
C GLY A 138 -16.17 -22.51 -32.06
N ASP A 139 -16.70 -21.38 -32.52
CA ASP A 139 -17.66 -21.35 -33.63
C ASP A 139 -17.02 -21.65 -35.00
N ARG A 140 -15.69 -21.62 -35.10
CA ARG A 140 -14.97 -21.84 -36.36
C ARG A 140 -14.62 -23.30 -36.64
N TRP A 141 -14.72 -24.19 -35.65
CA TRP A 141 -14.37 -25.61 -35.80
C TRP A 141 -15.50 -26.42 -36.47
N TRP A 142 -16.76 -26.09 -36.16
CA TRP A 142 -17.95 -26.78 -36.69
C TRP A 142 -18.19 -26.59 -38.19
N HIS A 143 -17.76 -25.47 -38.77
CA HIS A 143 -17.91 -25.22 -40.22
C HIS A 143 -16.87 -25.93 -41.09
N SER A 144 -15.81 -26.49 -40.50
CA SER A 144 -14.78 -27.23 -41.25
C SER A 144 -15.03 -28.74 -41.33
N LEU A 145 -15.82 -29.29 -40.40
CA LEU A 145 -16.13 -30.73 -40.36
C LEU A 145 -17.38 -31.11 -41.16
N SER A 146 -18.30 -30.17 -41.41
CA SER A 146 -19.54 -30.47 -42.16
C SER A 146 -19.35 -30.60 -43.68
N LYS A 147 -18.14 -30.40 -44.21
CA LYS A 147 -17.83 -30.55 -45.65
C LYS A 147 -17.07 -31.83 -46.00
N ALA A 148 -16.66 -32.64 -45.02
CA ALA A 148 -15.88 -33.86 -45.25
C ALA A 148 -16.72 -35.15 -45.27
N GLU A 149 -18.01 -35.11 -44.93
CA GLU A 149 -18.86 -36.30 -44.77
C GLU A 149 -19.91 -36.53 -45.87
N TYR A 150 -19.90 -35.77 -46.97
CA TYR A 150 -20.74 -36.06 -48.14
C TYR A 150 -19.93 -35.88 -49.43
N ALA A 151 -19.10 -36.87 -49.75
CA ALA A 151 -18.64 -37.12 -51.10
C ALA A 151 -18.76 -38.64 -51.35
N PRO A 152 -19.76 -39.10 -52.15
CA PRO A 152 -19.81 -40.48 -52.61
C PRO A 152 -18.70 -40.79 -53.62
#